data_AF-A0A451B6U1-F1
#
_entry.id   AF-A0A451B6U1-F1
#
_cell.length_a   1.000
_cell.length_b   1.000
_cell.length_c   1.000
_cell.angle_alpha   90.00
_cell.angle_beta   90.00
_cell.angle_gamma   90.00
#
_symmetry.space_group_name_H-M   'P 1'
#
loop_
_entity.id
_entity.type
_entity.pdbx_description
1 polymer ?
#
loop_
_entity_poly.entity_id
_entity_poly.type
_entity_poly.pdbx_seq_one_letter_code
_entity_poly.pdbx_strand_id
1 'polypeptide(L)' 'MKDKELYAQILGIHKSWRVADVELKEPTGEVEVFVERKPGVQQTCPICGDASSGYDKRR' A
#
# COMPACT_ATOMS: atom_id res chain seq x y z
N MET A 1 -0.78 -11.68 11.65
CA MET A 1 -1.44 -12.27 10.46
C MET A 1 -0.48 -12.07 9.28
N LYS A 2 0.02 -13.16 8.68
CA LYS A 2 1.13 -13.15 7.70
C LYS A 2 0.73 -12.66 6.31
N ASP A 3 -0.58 -12.57 6.06
CA ASP A 3 -1.12 -12.33 4.72
C ASP A 3 -0.76 -10.93 4.23
N LYS A 4 -0.84 -9.90 5.10
CA LYS A 4 -0.51 -8.52 4.74
C LYS A 4 0.95 -8.35 4.31
N GLU A 5 1.89 -9.03 4.98
CA GLU A 5 3.31 -9.01 4.63
C GLU A 5 3.59 -9.78 3.34
N LEU A 6 2.96 -10.95 3.17
CA LEU A 6 3.06 -11.75 1.95
C LEU A 6 2.57 -10.95 0.73
N TYR A 7 1.36 -10.38 0.81
CA TYR A 7 0.80 -9.59 -0.29
C TYR A 7 1.57 -8.30 -0.52
N ALA A 8 2.13 -7.67 0.53
CA ALA A 8 3.03 -6.53 0.34
C ALA A 8 4.28 -6.92 -0.46
N GLN A 9 4.87 -8.10 -0.21
CA GLN A 9 6.01 -8.59 -0.97
C GLN A 9 5.64 -8.92 -2.43
N ILE A 10 4.55 -9.66 -2.64
CA ILE A 10 4.09 -10.06 -3.98
C ILE A 10 3.81 -8.83 -4.85
N LEU A 11 3.11 -7.82 -4.30
CA LEU A 11 2.75 -6.61 -5.02
C LEU A 11 3.86 -5.56 -5.05
N GLY A 12 5.01 -5.83 -4.43
CA GLY A 12 6.10 -4.87 -4.32
C GLY A 12 5.70 -3.61 -3.58
N ILE A 13 4.79 -3.68 -2.61
CA ILE A 13 4.40 -2.54 -1.79
C ILE A 13 5.42 -2.34 -0.68
N HIS A 14 6.24 -1.32 -0.86
CA HIS A 14 7.30 -0.93 0.04
C HIS A 14 7.42 0.58 0.06
N LYS A 15 8.09 1.13 1.09
CA LYS A 15 8.36 2.57 1.30
C LYS A 15 7.11 3.47 1.23
N SER A 16 6.82 4.16 2.32
CA SER A 16 5.69 5.11 2.45
C SER A 16 4.27 4.53 2.36
N TRP A 17 4.09 3.31 1.86
CA TRP A 17 2.82 2.57 1.78
C TRP A 17 2.86 1.26 2.57
N ARG A 18 1.69 0.77 2.99
CA ARG A 18 1.49 -0.54 3.62
C ARG A 18 0.19 -1.18 3.14
N VAL A 19 0.14 -2.51 3.17
CA VAL A 19 -1.13 -3.24 3.04
C VAL A 19 -1.90 -3.05 4.34
N ALA A 20 -3.02 -2.34 4.25
CA ALA A 20 -3.93 -2.08 5.34
C ALA A 20 -4.78 -3.32 5.61
N ASP A 21 -5.28 -3.97 4.56
CA ASP A 21 -6.14 -5.14 4.68
C ASP A 21 -6.14 -6.03 3.44
N VAL A 22 -6.61 -7.26 3.61
CA VAL A 22 -6.76 -8.25 2.53
C VAL A 22 -8.07 -8.99 2.74
N GLU A 23 -8.95 -8.94 1.75
CA GLU A 23 -10.23 -9.65 1.74
C GLU A 23 -10.26 -10.67 0.60
N LEU A 24 -10.70 -11.90 0.91
CA LEU A 24 -10.98 -12.93 -0.10
C LEU A 24 -12.48 -12.99 -0.33
N LYS A 25 -12.91 -12.69 -1.56
CA LYS A 25 -14.29 -12.90 -1.99
C LYS A 25 -14.48 -14.36 -2.38
N GLU A 26 -14.87 -15.18 -1.42
CA GLU A 26 -15.15 -16.61 -1.58
C GLU A 26 -16.02 -16.97 -2.80
N PRO A 27 -17.10 -16.23 -3.15
CA PRO A 27 -17.93 -16.61 -4.31
C PRO A 27 -17.23 -16.40 -5.66
N THR A 28 -16.21 -15.54 -5.75
CA THR A 28 -15.51 -15.22 -7.02
C THR A 28 -14.06 -15.70 -7.03
N GLY A 29 -13.50 -16.05 -5.87
CA GLY A 29 -12.07 -16.31 -5.70
C GLY A 29 -11.21 -15.04 -5.84
N GLU A 30 -11.81 -13.86 -5.80
CA GLU A 30 -11.11 -12.58 -5.96
C GLU A 30 -10.45 -12.17 -4.64
N VAL A 31 -9.21 -11.69 -4.72
CA VAL A 31 -8.49 -11.14 -3.56
C VAL A 31 -8.42 -9.63 -3.71
N GLU A 32 -9.09 -8.91 -2.80
CA GLU A 32 -8.99 -7.46 -2.70
C GLU A 32 -7.92 -7.09 -1.67
N VAL A 33 -6.92 -6.33 -2.10
CA VAL A 33 -5.83 -5.86 -1.24
C VAL A 33 -5.98 -4.35 -1.04
N PHE A 34 -6.29 -3.95 0.18
CA PHE A 34 -6.43 -2.56 0.58
C PHE A 34 -5.08 -2.01 1.03
N VAL A 35 -4.69 -0.86 0.46
CA VAL A 35 -3.37 -0.27 0.67
C VAL A 35 -3.54 1.16 1.16
N GLU A 36 -2.70 1.55 2.11
CA GLU A 36 -2.75 2.89 2.67
C GLU A 36 -1.36 3.47 2.87
N ARG A 37 -1.32 4.80 2.98
CA ARG A 37 -0.09 5.50 3.34
C ARG A 37 0.25 5.21 4.79
N LYS A 38 1.53 4.96 5.03
CA LYS A 38 2.02 4.86 6.41
C LYS A 38 1.82 6.21 7.12
N PRO A 39 1.18 6.22 8.30
CA PRO A 39 0.99 7.45 9.05
C PRO A 39 2.34 8.05 9.43
N GLY A 40 2.45 9.37 9.31
CA GLY A 40 3.68 10.11 9.67
C GLY A 40 4.85 9.97 8.71
N VAL A 41 4.71 9.27 7.58
CA VAL A 41 5.80 9.15 6.59
C VAL A 41 5.70 10.25 5.54
N GLN A 42 6.74 11.10 5.48
CA GLN A 42 6.90 12.09 4.42
C GLN A 42 7.08 11.39 3.08
N GLN A 43 6.26 11.79 2.10
CA GLN A 43 6.36 11.23 0.76
C GLN A 43 7.49 11.96 0.02
N THR A 44 8.26 11.18 -0.71
CA THR A 44 9.38 11.69 -1.50
C THR A 44 9.19 11.28 -2.95
N CYS A 45 9.67 12.13 -3.85
CA CYS A 45 9.69 11.82 -5.26
C CYS A 45 10.62 10.61 -5.51
N PRO A 46 10.19 9.57 -6.24
CA PRO A 46 11.04 8.41 -6.51
C PRO A 46 12.22 8.74 -7.43
N ILE A 47 12.20 9.89 -8.12
CA ILE A 47 13.25 10.30 -9.07
C ILE A 47 14.31 11.17 -8.39
N CYS A 48 13.89 12.21 -7.64
CA CYS A 48 14.82 13.17 -7.04
C CYS A 48 14.94 13.07 -5.51
N GLY A 49 14.03 12.36 -4.83
CA GLY A 49 14.04 12.21 -3.37
C GLY A 49 13.44 13.38 -2.60
N ASP A 50 13.04 14.47 -3.26
CA ASP A 50 12.47 15.65 -2.59
C ASP A 50 11.09 15.37 -2.01
N ALA A 51 10.79 16.04 -0.89
CA ALA A 51 9.48 16.03 -0.28
C ALA A 51 8.41 16.48 -1.27
N SER A 52 7.47 15.59 -1.58
CA SER A 52 6.45 15.81 -2.59
C SER A 52 5.09 15.43 -2.03
N SER A 53 4.04 16.17 -2.38
CA SER A 53 2.68 15.71 -2.10
C SER A 53 2.40 14.44 -2.90
N GLY A 54 1.87 13.41 -2.24
CA GLY A 54 1.39 12.22 -2.95
C GLY A 54 0.35 12.60 -4.03
N TYR A 55 0.30 11.82 -5.11
CA TYR A 55 -0.67 12.03 -6.18
C TYR A 55 -2.11 11.83 -5.69
N ASP A 56 -2.32 10.84 -4.81
CA ASP A 56 -3.63 10.58 -4.23
C ASP A 56 -3.98 11.63 -3.16
N LYS A 57 -5.04 12.39 -3.46
CA LYS A 57 -5.58 13.45 -2.60
C LYS A 57 -6.77 12.98 -1.76
N ARG A 58 -7.19 11.71 -1.87
CA ARG A 58 -8.24 11.16 -1.02
C ARG A 58 -7.79 11.27 0.44
N ARG A 59 -8.65 11.89 1.24
CA ARG A 59 -8.38 12.32 2.62
C ARG A 59 -9.21 11.49 3.58
#